data_AF-A0ABD2KMR5-F1
#
_entry.id   AF-A0ABD2KMR5-F1
#
_cell.length_a   1.000
_cell.length_b   1.000
_cell.length_c   1.000
_cell.angle_alpha   90.00
_cell.angle_beta   90.00
_cell.angle_gamma   90.00
#
_symmetry.space_group_name_H-M   'P 1'
#
loop_
_entity.id
_entity.type
_entity.pdbx_description
1 polymer ?
#
loop_
_entity_poly.entity_id
_entity_poly.type
_entity_poly.pdbx_seq_one_letter_code
_entity_poly.pdbx_strand_id
1 'polypeptide(L)'
;MLFPHTIDGYDDLLMLLKQLEETEVQQQHQQRAQVIFVHLTDSKLPDGKNWCEECANAEPIVQTCVQRLASTLEASSRDEDYEKMAVHWVTCHVGARDFWYNPNNPFRRDPQLRLFTIPALVCLFRAGANGSWMNTAKDLCQIYESEDHFASVATLERILTNFLDIAAERQGMSVSEGR
;
A
#
# COMPACT_ATOMS: atom_id res chain seq x y z
N MET A 1 14.05 0.24 1.97
CA MET A 1 13.94 -1.04 1.21
C MET A 1 12.47 -1.31 0.90
N LEU A 2 12.16 -1.89 -0.27
CA LEU A 2 10.81 -2.28 -0.66
C LEU A 2 10.57 -3.78 -0.44
N PHE A 3 9.49 -4.15 0.23
CA PHE A 3 9.09 -5.53 0.52
C PHE A 3 7.77 -5.85 -0.22
N PRO A 4 7.82 -6.63 -1.32
CA PRO A 4 6.62 -7.00 -2.06
C PRO A 4 5.87 -8.17 -1.40
N HIS A 5 4.54 -8.12 -1.44
CA HIS A 5 3.62 -9.16 -0.98
C HIS A 5 2.50 -9.34 -2.02
N THR A 6 2.06 -10.57 -2.19
CA THR A 6 0.87 -10.91 -2.99
C THR A 6 -0.04 -11.79 -2.15
N ILE A 7 -1.31 -11.44 -2.08
CA ILE A 7 -2.31 -12.10 -1.24
C ILE A 7 -3.66 -12.18 -1.96
N ASP A 8 -4.49 -13.13 -1.53
CA ASP A 8 -5.81 -13.38 -2.12
C ASP A 8 -6.91 -13.20 -1.06
N GLY A 9 -7.74 -12.18 -1.26
CA GLY A 9 -8.90 -11.91 -0.43
C GLY A 9 -8.61 -11.11 0.84
N TYR A 10 -9.71 -10.82 1.54
CA TYR A 10 -9.72 -9.89 2.67
C TYR A 10 -9.10 -10.47 3.94
N ASP A 11 -9.33 -11.76 4.22
CA ASP A 11 -8.81 -12.41 5.43
C ASP A 11 -7.28 -12.48 5.40
N ASP A 12 -6.69 -12.78 4.24
CA ASP A 12 -5.24 -12.80 4.04
C ASP A 12 -4.64 -11.39 4.17
N LEU A 13 -5.36 -10.35 3.73
CA LEU A 13 -4.97 -8.96 3.95
C LEU A 13 -4.89 -8.64 5.44
N LEU A 14 -5.93 -8.98 6.21
CA LEU A 14 -5.93 -8.76 7.66
C LEU A 14 -4.82 -9.55 8.35
N MET A 15 -4.59 -10.80 7.93
CA MET A 15 -3.54 -11.64 8.47
C MET A 15 -2.15 -11.03 8.21
N LEU A 16 -1.89 -10.56 6.99
CA LEU A 16 -0.62 -9.91 6.65
C LEU A 16 -0.42 -8.62 7.44
N LEU A 17 -1.43 -7.74 7.49
CA LEU A 17 -1.33 -6.49 8.25
C LEU A 17 -1.03 -6.75 9.73
N LYS A 18 -1.66 -7.77 10.31
CA LYS A 18 -1.38 -8.22 11.69
C LYS A 18 0.02 -8.80 11.84
N GLN A 19 0.51 -9.58 10.88
CA GLN A 19 1.88 -10.12 10.91
C GLN A 19 2.92 -9.00 10.83
N LEU A 20 2.68 -7.99 9.99
CA LEU A 20 3.54 -6.81 9.86
C LEU A 20 3.54 -5.99 11.16
N GLU A 21 2.40 -5.91 11.85
CA GLU A 21 2.31 -5.36 13.21
C GLU A 21 3.15 -6.13 14.23
N GLU A 22 2.99 -7.45 14.29
CA GLU A 22 3.60 -8.29 15.32
C GLU A 22 5.12 -8.45 15.13
N THR A 23 5.59 -8.51 13.89
CA THR A 23 7.02 -8.69 13.56
C THR A 23 7.87 -7.54 14.12
N GLU A 24 7.33 -6.33 14.17
CA GLU A 24 8.04 -5.18 14.75
C GLU A 24 8.13 -5.23 16.27
N VAL A 25 7.05 -5.65 16.93
CA VAL A 25 6.98 -5.72 18.40
C VAL A 25 8.04 -6.69 18.94
N GLN A 26 8.35 -7.75 18.18
CA GLN A 26 9.33 -8.76 18.58
C GLN A 26 10.79 -8.32 18.33
N GLN A 27 11.05 -7.46 17.35
CA GLN A 27 12.39 -7.03 16.96
C GLN A 27 12.87 -5.78 17.73
N GLN A 28 12.87 -5.85 19.08
CA GLN A 28 13.17 -4.78 20.06
C GLN A 28 14.36 -3.80 19.78
N HIS A 29 15.15 -3.98 18.72
CA HIS A 29 16.33 -3.17 18.38
C HIS A 29 16.25 -2.37 17.07
N GLN A 30 15.19 -2.47 16.26
CA GLN A 30 15.02 -1.62 15.07
C GLN A 30 13.60 -1.06 14.98
N GLN A 31 13.40 0.11 15.61
CA GLN A 31 12.15 0.88 15.56
C GLN A 31 12.01 1.54 14.18
N ARG A 32 11.78 0.74 13.14
CA ARG A 32 11.53 1.28 11.79
C ARG A 32 10.09 1.76 11.69
N ALA A 33 9.88 2.86 10.98
CA ALA A 33 8.55 3.22 10.53
C ALA A 33 8.13 2.29 9.40
N GLN A 34 6.84 1.99 9.30
CA GLN A 34 6.31 1.23 8.18
C GLN A 34 5.42 2.08 7.31
N VAL A 35 5.67 2.01 6.01
CA VAL A 35 4.75 2.47 4.98
C VAL A 35 4.26 1.23 4.24
N ILE A 36 2.95 1.05 4.16
CA ILE A 36 2.32 -0.06 3.46
C ILE A 36 1.44 0.50 2.36
N PHE A 37 1.77 0.18 1.12
CA PHE A 37 0.94 0.44 -0.05
C PHE A 37 0.15 -0.82 -0.37
N VAL A 38 -1.17 -0.76 -0.31
CA VAL A 38 -2.07 -1.87 -0.66
C VAL A 38 -2.75 -1.53 -1.99
N HIS A 39 -2.32 -2.18 -3.06
CA HIS A 39 -2.97 -2.14 -4.35
C HIS A 39 -4.04 -3.23 -4.43
N LEU A 40 -5.30 -2.84 -4.41
CA LEU A 40 -6.44 -3.73 -4.57
C LEU A 40 -6.81 -3.82 -6.03
N THR A 41 -6.74 -5.03 -6.56
CA THR A 41 -7.02 -5.36 -7.97
C THR A 41 -7.89 -6.62 -8.03
N ASP A 42 -8.47 -6.88 -9.18
CA ASP A 42 -9.21 -8.12 -9.39
C ASP A 42 -8.33 -9.37 -9.31
N SER A 43 -8.96 -10.51 -8.99
CA SER A 43 -8.33 -11.81 -9.23
C SER A 43 -8.35 -12.14 -10.71
N LYS A 44 -7.25 -12.73 -11.20
CA LYS A 44 -7.18 -13.22 -12.57
C LYS A 44 -8.21 -14.34 -12.79
N LEU A 45 -8.83 -14.34 -13.96
CA LEU A 45 -9.62 -15.45 -14.49
C LEU A 45 -8.72 -16.67 -14.75
N PRO A 46 -9.29 -17.88 -14.96
CA PRO A 46 -8.51 -19.08 -15.28
C PRO A 46 -7.62 -18.95 -16.54
N ASP A 47 -7.96 -18.04 -17.46
CA ASP A 47 -7.17 -17.74 -18.65
C ASP A 47 -6.06 -16.69 -18.41
N GLY A 48 -5.88 -16.26 -17.16
CA GLY A 48 -4.89 -15.28 -16.73
C GLY A 48 -5.29 -13.83 -16.97
N LYS A 49 -6.51 -13.56 -17.46
CA LYS A 49 -6.97 -12.18 -17.73
C LYS A 49 -7.70 -11.57 -16.55
N ASN A 50 -7.68 -10.24 -16.50
CA ASN A 50 -8.50 -9.47 -15.59
C ASN A 50 -9.97 -9.54 -16.05
N TRP A 51 -10.90 -9.67 -15.10
CA TRP A 51 -12.32 -9.48 -15.38
C TRP A 51 -12.74 -8.01 -15.23
N CYS A 52 -11.89 -7.20 -14.60
CA CYS A 52 -12.01 -5.76 -14.45
C CYS A 52 -11.15 -5.06 -15.52
N GLU A 53 -11.79 -4.32 -16.42
CA GLU A 53 -11.12 -3.59 -17.51
C GLU A 53 -10.15 -2.54 -16.95
N GLU A 54 -10.59 -1.74 -15.98
CA GLU A 54 -9.73 -0.71 -15.38
C GLU A 54 -8.53 -1.28 -14.64
N CYS A 55 -8.68 -2.45 -14.05
CA CYS A 55 -7.58 -3.16 -13.40
C CYS A 55 -6.55 -3.62 -14.44
N ALA A 56 -7.00 -4.05 -15.63
CA ALA A 56 -6.11 -4.34 -16.75
C ALA A 56 -5.37 -3.11 -17.28
N ASN A 57 -6.04 -1.97 -17.35
CA ASN A 57 -5.44 -0.72 -17.80
C ASN A 57 -4.40 -0.20 -16.78
N ALA A 58 -4.69 -0.34 -15.48
CA ALA A 58 -3.82 0.12 -14.41
C ALA A 58 -2.59 -0.77 -14.17
N GLU A 59 -2.68 -2.08 -14.41
CA GLU A 59 -1.61 -3.06 -14.17
C GLU A 59 -0.23 -2.64 -14.74
N PRO A 60 -0.08 -2.26 -16.02
CA PRO A 60 1.22 -1.83 -16.55
C PRO A 60 1.75 -0.55 -15.90
N ILE A 61 0.84 0.35 -15.48
CA ILE A 61 1.18 1.62 -14.82
C ILE A 61 1.70 1.32 -13.41
N VAL A 62 0.96 0.52 -12.64
CA VAL A 62 1.32 0.08 -11.31
C VAL A 62 2.65 -0.67 -11.33
N GLN A 63 2.84 -1.63 -12.23
CA GLN A 63 4.08 -2.38 -12.34
C GLN A 63 5.29 -1.47 -12.58
N THR A 64 5.15 -0.48 -13.47
CA THR A 64 6.21 0.50 -13.74
C THR A 64 6.51 1.36 -12.50
N CYS A 65 5.47 1.83 -11.81
CA CYS A 65 5.64 2.63 -10.59
C CYS A 65 6.32 1.84 -9.46
N VAL A 66 5.95 0.58 -9.25
CA VAL A 66 6.57 -0.28 -8.22
C VAL A 66 8.05 -0.51 -8.50
N GLN A 67 8.41 -0.76 -9.76
CA GLN A 67 9.82 -0.92 -10.15
C GLN A 67 10.62 0.35 -9.88
N ARG A 68 10.09 1.51 -10.27
CA ARG A 68 10.76 2.79 -10.04
C ARG A 68 10.83 3.14 -8.56
N LEU A 69 9.77 2.87 -7.80
CA LEU A 69 9.76 3.01 -6.34
C LEU A 69 10.87 2.16 -5.69
N ALA A 70 11.01 0.90 -6.11
CA ALA A 70 12.08 0.02 -5.63
C ALA A 70 13.46 0.63 -5.93
N SER A 71 13.71 1.06 -7.17
CA SER A 71 14.97 1.69 -7.56
C SER A 71 15.26 2.97 -6.77
N THR A 72 14.25 3.82 -6.54
CA THR A 72 14.38 5.03 -5.72
C THR A 72 14.73 4.67 -4.28
N LEU A 73 14.04 3.71 -3.67
CA LEU A 73 14.30 3.29 -2.29
C LEU A 73 15.66 2.60 -2.12
N GLU A 74 16.17 1.91 -3.15
CA GLU A 74 17.52 1.36 -3.19
C GLU A 74 18.58 2.46 -3.33
N ALA A 75 18.34 3.47 -4.18
CA ALA A 75 19.24 4.61 -4.33
C ALA A 75 19.31 5.45 -3.04
N SER A 76 18.16 5.64 -2.38
CA SER A 76 18.02 6.37 -1.12
C SER A 76 18.42 5.56 0.11
N SER A 77 18.69 4.26 0.00
CA SER A 77 19.09 3.44 1.15
C SER A 77 20.46 3.79 1.74
N ARG A 78 21.14 4.80 1.18
CA ARG A 78 22.37 5.39 1.72
C ARG A 78 22.11 6.58 2.64
N ASP A 79 20.85 7.01 2.74
CA ASP A 79 20.38 8.04 3.64
C ASP A 79 19.95 7.41 4.96
N GLU A 80 20.51 7.89 6.08
CA GLU A 80 20.23 7.38 7.43
C GLU A 80 18.75 7.48 7.80
N ASP A 81 18.02 8.42 7.19
CA ASP A 81 16.60 8.60 7.40
C ASP A 81 15.80 7.50 6.69
N TYR A 82 16.08 7.20 5.42
CA TYR A 82 15.38 6.14 4.69
C TYR A 82 15.72 4.72 5.17
N GLU A 83 16.89 4.50 5.78
CA GLU A 83 17.21 3.21 6.44
C GLU A 83 16.30 2.90 7.65
N LYS A 84 15.65 3.92 8.22
CA LYS A 84 14.70 3.79 9.33
C LYS A 84 13.27 3.52 8.85
N MET A 85 13.03 3.38 7.55
CA MET A 85 11.70 3.11 6.99
C MET A 85 11.66 1.81 6.21
N ALA A 86 10.72 0.94 6.56
CA ALA A 86 10.36 -0.24 5.80
C ALA A 86 9.14 0.07 4.92
N VAL A 87 9.28 -0.09 3.61
CA VAL A 87 8.18 0.14 2.65
C VAL A 87 7.68 -1.20 2.16
N HIS A 88 6.40 -1.48 2.33
CA HIS A 88 5.73 -2.70 1.91
C HIS A 88 4.83 -2.40 0.73
N TRP A 89 4.91 -3.21 -0.32
CA TRP A 89 3.96 -3.18 -1.43
C TRP A 89 3.12 -4.44 -1.40
N VAL A 90 1.81 -4.31 -1.22
CA VAL A 90 0.87 -5.42 -1.11
C VAL A 90 -0.04 -5.39 -2.33
N THR A 91 0.06 -6.38 -3.20
CA THR A 91 -0.95 -6.63 -4.23
C THR A 91 -2.01 -7.55 -3.63
N CYS A 92 -3.22 -7.02 -3.45
CA CYS A 92 -4.36 -7.75 -2.91
C CYS A 92 -5.36 -8.06 -4.02
N HIS A 93 -5.52 -9.34 -4.34
CA HIS A 93 -6.57 -9.79 -5.25
C HIS A 93 -7.91 -9.85 -4.52
N VAL A 94 -8.87 -9.01 -4.90
CA VAL A 94 -10.14 -8.88 -4.17
C VAL A 94 -11.10 -10.05 -4.39
N GLY A 95 -10.78 -10.98 -5.27
CA GLY A 95 -11.63 -12.12 -5.63
C GLY A 95 -12.26 -12.00 -7.01
N ALA A 96 -13.25 -12.86 -7.24
CA ALA A 96 -14.03 -12.89 -8.47
C ALA A 96 -15.05 -11.74 -8.54
N ARG A 97 -15.55 -11.51 -9.76
CA ARG A 97 -16.47 -10.41 -10.08
C ARG A 97 -17.73 -10.41 -9.21
N ASP A 98 -18.36 -11.56 -9.04
CA ASP A 98 -19.57 -11.75 -8.26
C ASP A 98 -19.37 -11.46 -6.77
N PHE A 99 -18.23 -11.87 -6.20
CA PHE A 99 -17.83 -11.50 -4.85
C PHE A 99 -17.67 -9.98 -4.71
N TRP A 100 -16.97 -9.32 -5.64
CA TRP A 100 -16.73 -7.87 -5.56
C TRP A 100 -18.01 -7.02 -5.64
N TYR A 101 -18.95 -7.42 -6.51
CA TYR A 101 -20.23 -6.70 -6.64
C TYR A 101 -21.22 -6.98 -5.50
N ASN A 102 -20.95 -7.98 -4.64
CA ASN A 102 -21.76 -8.18 -3.44
C ASN A 102 -21.62 -6.96 -2.51
N PRO A 103 -22.69 -6.22 -2.20
CA PRO A 103 -22.63 -5.04 -1.33
C PRO A 103 -22.23 -5.37 0.11
N ASN A 104 -22.35 -6.65 0.51
CA ASN A 104 -21.95 -7.14 1.82
C ASN A 104 -20.54 -7.73 1.83
N ASN A 105 -19.75 -7.59 0.75
CA ASN A 105 -18.36 -8.05 0.78
C ASN A 105 -17.58 -7.27 1.86
N PRO A 106 -16.58 -7.91 2.49
CA PRO A 106 -15.89 -7.33 3.64
C PRO A 106 -15.10 -6.06 3.30
N PHE A 107 -14.54 -5.93 2.10
CA PHE A 107 -13.83 -4.71 1.68
C PHE A 107 -14.74 -3.46 1.69
N ARG A 108 -16.03 -3.63 1.32
CA ARG A 108 -17.04 -2.55 1.34
C ARG A 108 -17.52 -2.21 2.75
N ARG A 109 -17.60 -3.22 3.61
CA ARG A 109 -18.21 -3.12 4.96
C ARG A 109 -17.21 -2.76 6.04
N ASP A 110 -15.94 -2.99 5.79
CA ASP A 110 -14.87 -2.61 6.68
C ASP A 110 -14.89 -1.08 6.91
N PRO A 111 -14.95 -0.62 8.17
CA PRO A 111 -15.09 0.79 8.49
C PRO A 111 -13.85 1.63 8.17
N GLN A 112 -12.68 1.00 8.02
CA GLN A 112 -11.39 1.60 7.68
C GLN A 112 -11.15 1.64 6.16
N LEU A 113 -11.54 0.60 5.42
CA LEU A 113 -11.36 0.51 3.98
C LEU A 113 -12.51 1.17 3.20
N ARG A 114 -13.76 0.77 3.47
CA ARG A 114 -14.98 1.25 2.76
C ARG A 114 -14.80 1.36 1.23
N LEU A 115 -14.20 0.36 0.61
CA LEU A 115 -13.83 0.43 -0.80
C LEU A 115 -15.04 0.22 -1.70
N PHE A 116 -15.27 1.13 -2.63
CA PHE A 116 -16.40 1.06 -3.57
C PHE A 116 -15.98 0.62 -4.97
N THR A 117 -14.75 0.93 -5.38
CA THR A 117 -14.22 0.67 -6.73
C THR A 117 -12.86 -0.04 -6.68
N ILE A 118 -12.52 -0.68 -7.79
CA ILE A 118 -11.17 -1.17 -8.10
C ILE A 118 -10.80 -0.70 -9.52
N PRO A 119 -9.50 -0.50 -9.82
CA PRO A 119 -8.35 -0.61 -8.92
C PRO A 119 -8.38 0.46 -7.83
N ALA A 120 -7.81 0.14 -6.67
CA ALA A 120 -7.69 1.06 -5.55
C ALA A 120 -6.31 0.97 -4.90
N LEU A 121 -5.82 2.09 -4.37
CA LEU A 121 -4.58 2.15 -3.61
C LEU A 121 -4.89 2.67 -2.20
N VAL A 122 -4.60 1.85 -1.20
CA VAL A 122 -4.66 2.24 0.21
C VAL A 122 -3.24 2.40 0.72
N CYS A 123 -2.90 3.59 1.15
CA CYS A 123 -1.60 3.91 1.73
C CYS A 123 -1.76 3.97 3.25
N LEU A 124 -1.04 3.14 3.98
CA LEU A 124 -1.02 3.09 5.44
C LEU A 124 0.38 3.47 5.92
N PHE A 125 0.45 4.27 6.98
CA PHE A 125 1.71 4.60 7.61
C PHE A 125 1.61 4.46 9.12
N ARG A 126 2.57 3.74 9.68
CA ARG A 126 2.77 3.58 11.11
C ARG A 126 4.06 4.26 11.54
N ALA A 127 3.93 5.08 12.57
CA ALA A 127 5.05 5.59 13.32
C ALA A 127 5.64 4.50 14.23
N GLY A 128 6.98 4.40 14.32
CA GLY A 128 7.66 3.40 15.14
C GLY A 128 7.26 3.40 16.64
N ALA A 129 7.61 2.32 17.35
CA ALA A 129 7.47 1.98 18.79
C ALA A 129 6.11 2.16 19.50
N ASN A 130 5.32 3.18 19.17
CA ASN A 130 4.16 3.63 19.95
C ASN A 130 2.86 3.70 19.13
N GLY A 131 2.88 3.32 17.83
CA GLY A 131 1.67 3.13 17.03
C GLY A 131 0.98 1.80 17.36
N SER A 132 -0.34 1.71 17.21
CA SER A 132 -1.12 0.46 17.21
C SER A 132 -1.99 0.50 15.96
N TRP A 133 -1.85 -0.50 15.08
CA TRP A 133 -2.51 -0.48 13.77
C TRP A 133 -4.05 -0.53 13.90
N MET A 134 -4.55 -1.09 15.01
CA MET A 134 -5.98 -1.39 15.19
C MET A 134 -6.71 -0.52 16.24
N ASN A 135 -6.05 0.37 16.98
CA ASN A 135 -6.72 1.20 17.99
C ASN A 135 -6.87 2.67 17.63
N THR A 136 -6.33 3.13 16.51
CA THR A 136 -6.53 4.51 16.09
C THR A 136 -6.55 4.63 14.58
N ALA A 137 -7.67 5.14 14.07
CA ALA A 137 -7.76 5.87 12.82
C ALA A 137 -6.87 7.15 12.80
N LYS A 138 -5.64 7.08 13.32
CA LYS A 138 -4.66 8.19 13.40
C LYS A 138 -3.34 7.90 12.68
N ASP A 139 -3.04 6.63 12.41
CA ASP A 139 -2.03 6.22 11.44
C ASP A 139 -2.52 6.66 10.05
N LEU A 140 -1.67 7.34 9.28
CA LEU A 140 -2.10 8.03 8.05
C LEU A 140 -2.63 6.98 7.07
N CYS A 141 -3.95 6.96 6.87
CA CYS A 141 -4.63 6.16 5.85
C CYS A 141 -5.10 7.09 4.74
N GLN A 142 -4.60 6.88 3.52
CA GLN A 142 -5.08 7.56 2.33
C GLN A 142 -5.58 6.53 1.33
N ILE A 143 -6.77 6.77 0.78
CA ILE A 143 -7.42 5.87 -0.17
C ILE A 143 -7.58 6.62 -1.49
N TYR A 144 -7.07 6.00 -2.55
CA TYR A 144 -7.18 6.48 -3.92
C TYR A 144 -8.00 5.47 -4.72
N GLU A 145 -9.17 5.91 -5.16
CA GLU A 145 -10.13 5.16 -5.96
C GLU A 145 -10.29 5.87 -7.31
N SER A 146 -10.65 5.13 -8.37
CA SER A 146 -10.87 5.62 -9.75
C SER A 146 -9.67 5.61 -10.69
N GLU A 147 -9.98 5.58 -11.98
CA GLU A 147 -9.05 5.61 -13.10
C GLU A 147 -8.13 6.83 -13.08
N ASP A 148 -8.57 7.98 -12.59
CA ASP A 148 -7.78 9.21 -12.60
C ASP A 148 -6.47 9.07 -11.82
N HIS A 149 -6.49 8.33 -10.70
CA HIS A 149 -5.31 8.07 -9.88
C HIS A 149 -4.36 7.06 -10.51
N PHE A 150 -4.88 6.21 -11.39
CA PHE A 150 -4.14 5.20 -12.15
C PHE A 150 -3.95 5.59 -13.61
N ALA A 151 -4.23 6.84 -13.99
CA ALA A 151 -4.24 7.27 -15.39
C ALA A 151 -2.84 7.36 -16.01
N SER A 152 -1.80 7.52 -15.19
CA SER A 152 -0.42 7.56 -15.68
C SER A 152 0.59 7.20 -14.60
N VAL A 153 1.78 6.77 -15.04
CA VAL A 153 2.92 6.49 -14.15
C VAL A 153 3.28 7.73 -13.33
N ALA A 154 3.28 8.92 -13.93
CA ALA A 154 3.62 10.16 -13.22
C ALA A 154 2.59 10.52 -12.14
N THR A 155 1.30 10.25 -12.38
CA THR A 155 0.25 10.48 -11.38
C THR A 155 0.47 9.60 -10.16
N LEU A 156 0.66 8.30 -10.39
CA LEU A 156 0.80 7.31 -9.33
C LEU A 156 2.14 7.48 -8.58
N GLU A 157 3.24 7.75 -9.28
CA GLU A 157 4.52 8.10 -8.65
C GLU A 157 4.39 9.28 -7.70
N ARG A 158 3.72 10.35 -8.13
CA ARG A 158 3.51 11.53 -7.28
C ARG A 158 2.70 11.20 -6.03
N ILE A 159 1.68 10.34 -6.14
CA ILE A 159 0.91 9.87 -4.98
C ILE A 159 1.82 9.13 -4.00
N LEU A 160 2.63 8.19 -4.50
CA LEU A 160 3.53 7.38 -3.68
C LEU A 160 4.61 8.23 -2.99
N THR A 161 5.27 9.12 -3.74
CA THR A 161 6.30 10.01 -3.19
C THR A 161 5.71 10.97 -2.15
N ASN A 162 4.57 11.63 -2.45
CA ASN A 162 3.92 12.51 -1.50
C ASN A 162 3.57 11.76 -0.19
N PHE A 163 3.11 10.52 -0.30
CA PHE A 163 2.79 9.72 0.89
C PHE A 163 4.04 9.40 1.71
N LEU A 164 5.14 9.03 1.04
CA LEU A 164 6.43 8.78 1.70
C LEU A 164 6.97 10.04 2.39
N ASP A 165 6.84 11.21 1.76
CA ASP A 165 7.27 12.47 2.34
C ASP A 165 6.47 12.78 3.62
N ILE A 166 5.14 12.66 3.57
CA ILE A 166 4.28 12.86 4.75
C ILE A 166 4.63 11.84 5.86
N ALA A 167 4.91 10.60 5.49
CA ALA A 167 5.34 9.56 6.43
C ALA A 167 6.69 9.91 7.09
N ALA A 168 7.66 10.39 6.31
CA ALA A 168 8.96 10.82 6.79
C ALA A 168 8.83 12.04 7.75
N GLU A 169 8.05 13.05 7.39
CA GLU A 169 7.77 14.21 8.25
C GLU A 169 7.21 13.78 9.61
N ARG A 170 6.27 12.83 9.61
CA ARG A 170 5.65 12.30 10.84
C ARG A 170 6.62 11.51 11.71
N GLN A 171 7.73 11.02 11.18
CA GLN A 171 8.82 10.44 11.97
C GLN A 171 9.84 11.48 12.48
N GLY A 172 9.66 12.76 12.15
CA GLY A 172 10.67 13.78 12.41
C GLY A 172 11.95 13.55 11.59
N MET A 173 11.83 12.83 10.46
CA MET A 173 12.92 12.66 9.50
C MET A 173 13.05 13.94 8.67
N SER A 174 14.27 14.25 8.24
CA SER A 174 14.49 15.39 7.36
C SER A 174 13.92 15.07 5.99
N VAL A 175 12.85 15.77 5.57
CA VAL A 175 12.45 15.74 4.16
C VAL A 175 13.53 16.48 3.41
N SER A 176 14.21 15.80 2.50
CA SER A 176 15.11 16.50 1.60
C SER A 176 14.26 17.45 0.76
N GLU A 177 14.36 18.75 1.02
CA GLU A 177 13.85 19.79 0.14
C GLU A 177 14.57 19.65 -1.20
N GLY A 178 13.97 18.84 -2.08
CA GLY A 178 14.42 18.61 -3.44
C GLY A 178 14.08 19.80 -4.33
N ARG A 179 15.12 20.58 -4.64
CA ARG A 179 15.24 21.57 -5.72
C ARG A 179 14.56 21.20 -7.04
#